data_AF-A0A1G0FG51-F1
#
_entry.id   AF-A0A1G0FG51-F1
#
_cell.length_a   1.000
_cell.length_b   1.000
_cell.length_c   1.000
_cell.angle_alpha   90.00
_cell.angle_beta   90.00
_cell.angle_gamma   90.00
#
_symmetry.space_group_name_H-M   'P 1'
#
loop_
_entity.id
_entity.type
_entity.pdbx_description
1 polymer ?
#
loop_
_entity_poly.entity_id
_entity_poly.type
_entity_poly.pdbx_seq_one_letter_code
_entity_poly.pdbx_strand_id
1 'polypeptide(L)'
;MLLENFSKHLDSMGGNYNALMKRDEKMLAHLSSTSHTLSAMFMDVLASIQFQDVTRQQVEQVQNALTRLDAHMGQMVEMMRSRDFSNAASIKDHIEQIYQGYVMDHQRDVHATALGTAHPERGAALQKIELF
;
A
#
# COMPACT_ATOMS: atom_id res chain seq x y z
N MET A 1 64.24 30.82 -20.88
CA MET A 1 64.02 30.32 -19.51
C MET A 1 62.72 30.82 -18.87
N LEU A 2 62.46 32.13 -18.77
CA LEU A 2 61.26 32.65 -18.07
C LEU A 2 59.92 32.29 -18.75
N LEU A 3 59.85 32.43 -20.08
CA LEU A 3 58.67 32.09 -20.87
C LEU A 3 58.36 30.59 -20.90
N GLU A 4 59.42 29.77 -20.89
CA GLU A 4 59.30 28.31 -20.88
C GLU A 4 58.79 27.79 -19.53
N ASN A 5 59.21 28.41 -18.42
CA ASN A 5 58.69 28.10 -17.09
C ASN A 5 57.22 28.53 -16.94
N PHE A 6 56.85 29.70 -17.47
CA PHE A 6 55.46 30.18 -17.46
C PHE A 6 54.54 29.27 -18.29
N SER A 7 55.01 28.83 -19.47
CA SER A 7 54.28 27.89 -20.32
C SER A 7 54.07 26.54 -19.63
N LYS A 8 55.09 25.99 -18.96
CA LYS A 8 54.95 24.75 -18.17
C LYS A 8 53.96 24.89 -17.01
N HIS A 9 53.90 26.07 -16.39
CA HIS A 9 52.97 26.33 -15.29
C HIS A 9 51.52 26.43 -15.77
N LEU A 10 51.27 27.08 -16.92
CA LEU A 10 49.96 27.11 -17.56
C LEU A 10 49.49 25.71 -18.00
N ASP A 11 50.38 24.90 -18.56
CA ASP A 11 50.08 23.51 -18.95
C ASP A 11 49.71 22.65 -17.72
N SER A 12 50.47 22.79 -16.63
CA SER A 12 50.19 22.12 -15.36
C SER A 12 48.84 22.55 -14.76
N MET A 13 48.55 23.85 -14.78
CA MET A 13 47.28 24.39 -14.27
C MET A 13 46.10 23.92 -15.14
N GLY A 14 46.24 23.91 -16.46
CA GLY A 14 45.23 23.38 -17.39
C GLY A 14 44.99 21.88 -17.20
N GLY A 15 46.06 21.10 -17.01
CA GLY A 15 45.98 19.68 -16.67
C GLY A 15 45.25 19.41 -15.36
N ASN A 16 45.57 20.17 -14.31
CA ASN A 16 44.91 20.08 -13.00
C ASN A 16 43.44 20.50 -13.07
N TYR A 17 43.10 21.54 -13.81
CA TYR A 17 41.71 21.98 -13.98
C TYR A 17 40.87 20.93 -14.73
N ASN A 18 41.45 20.29 -15.74
CA ASN A 18 40.80 19.20 -16.48
C ASN A 18 40.63 17.96 -15.58
N ALA A 19 41.62 17.63 -14.74
CA ALA A 19 41.51 16.56 -13.76
C ALA A 19 40.42 16.85 -12.72
N LEU A 20 40.31 18.09 -12.25
CA LEU A 20 39.27 18.53 -11.33
C LEU A 20 37.87 18.44 -11.95
N MET A 21 37.69 18.93 -13.18
CA MET A 21 36.42 18.82 -13.91
C MET A 21 35.99 17.37 -14.11
N LYS A 22 36.91 16.49 -14.52
CA LYS A 22 36.62 15.04 -14.66
C LYS A 22 36.24 14.40 -13.33
N ARG A 23 36.83 14.84 -12.22
CA ARG A 23 36.49 14.34 -10.89
C ARG A 23 35.09 14.82 -10.47
N ASP A 24 34.77 16.07 -10.71
CA ASP A 24 33.47 16.64 -10.35
C ASP A 24 32.35 16.03 -11.20
N GLU A 25 32.59 15.78 -12.49
CA GLU A 25 31.68 15.04 -13.38
C GLU A 25 31.41 13.62 -12.86
N LYS A 26 32.45 12.90 -12.46
CA LYS A 26 32.31 11.56 -11.84
C LYS A 26 31.55 11.61 -10.52
N MET A 27 31.77 12.64 -9.69
CA MET A 27 31.06 12.80 -8.43
C MET A 27 29.57 13.06 -8.67
N LEU A 28 29.22 13.94 -9.61
CA LEU A 28 27.83 14.23 -9.97
C LEU A 28 27.13 13.02 -10.56
N ALA A 29 27.80 12.25 -11.43
CA ALA A 29 27.28 11.00 -11.96
C ALA A 29 27.03 9.97 -10.84
N HIS A 30 27.95 9.84 -9.90
CA HIS A 30 27.80 8.95 -8.75
C HIS A 30 26.69 9.38 -7.80
N LEU A 31 26.55 10.69 -7.55
CA LEU A 31 25.47 11.25 -6.73
C LEU A 31 24.11 11.02 -7.39
N SER A 32 24.01 11.24 -8.71
CA SER A 32 22.79 10.97 -9.48
C SER A 32 22.41 9.49 -9.42
N SER A 33 23.37 8.59 -9.63
CA SER A 33 23.14 7.14 -9.53
C SER A 33 22.68 6.74 -8.14
N THR A 34 23.33 7.26 -7.09
CA THR A 34 22.97 6.95 -5.70
C THR A 34 21.58 7.47 -5.36
N SER A 35 21.23 8.68 -5.82
CA SER A 35 19.90 9.26 -5.64
C SER A 35 18.81 8.43 -6.32
N HIS A 36 19.09 7.92 -7.52
CA HIS A 36 18.16 7.05 -8.24
C HIS A 36 17.95 5.72 -7.51
N THR A 37 19.03 5.06 -7.06
CA THR A 37 18.94 3.84 -6.25
C THR A 37 18.16 4.07 -4.97
N LEU A 38 18.42 5.17 -4.27
CA LEU A 38 17.72 5.50 -3.04
C LEU A 38 16.22 5.75 -3.27
N SER A 39 15.86 6.43 -4.36
CA SER A 39 14.45 6.61 -4.74
C SER A 39 13.75 5.29 -5.04
N ALA A 40 14.41 4.38 -5.76
CA ALA A 40 13.86 3.05 -6.03
C ALA A 40 13.63 2.26 -4.73
N MET A 41 14.62 2.25 -3.83
CA MET A 41 14.48 1.60 -2.52
C MET A 41 13.35 2.22 -1.69
N PHE A 42 13.16 3.54 -1.72
CA PHE A 42 12.04 4.17 -1.02
C PHE A 42 10.69 3.76 -1.61
N MET A 43 10.57 3.67 -2.94
CA MET A 43 9.33 3.22 -3.58
C MET A 43 9.00 1.78 -3.21
N ASP A 44 9.99 0.89 -3.19
CA ASP A 44 9.80 -0.52 -2.79
C ASP A 44 9.36 -0.65 -1.32
N VAL A 45 9.95 0.15 -0.43
CA VAL A 45 9.57 0.18 0.99
C VAL A 45 8.16 0.74 1.17
N LEU A 46 7.81 1.84 0.48
CA LEU A 46 6.48 2.43 0.54
C LEU A 46 5.40 1.45 0.07
N ALA A 47 5.64 0.76 -1.05
CA ALA A 47 4.73 -0.27 -1.54
C ALA A 47 4.57 -1.41 -0.52
N SER A 48 5.68 -1.86 0.08
CA SER A 48 5.65 -2.92 1.11
C SER A 48 4.82 -2.52 2.35
N ILE A 49 4.97 -1.28 2.82
CA ILE A 49 4.19 -0.76 3.95
C ILE A 49 2.70 -0.66 3.60
N GLN A 50 2.37 -0.24 2.37
CA GLN A 50 0.99 -0.17 1.90
C GLN A 50 0.32 -1.56 1.90
N PHE A 51 1.00 -2.59 1.38
CA PHE A 51 0.50 -3.98 1.43
C PHE A 51 0.29 -4.46 2.86
N GLN A 52 1.21 -4.10 3.76
CA GLN A 52 1.09 -4.45 5.18
C GLN A 52 -0.13 -3.78 5.81
N ASP A 53 -0.38 -2.51 5.52
CA ASP A 53 -1.54 -1.80 6.07
C ASP A 53 -2.86 -2.37 5.54
N VAL A 54 -2.95 -2.71 4.25
CA VAL A 54 -4.11 -3.40 3.68
C VAL A 54 -4.36 -4.73 4.39
N THR A 55 -3.31 -5.51 4.64
CA THR A 55 -3.41 -6.79 5.35
C THR A 55 -3.90 -6.57 6.79
N ARG A 56 -3.37 -5.56 7.49
CA ARG A 56 -3.80 -5.18 8.85
C ARG A 56 -5.29 -4.82 8.87
N GLN A 57 -5.74 -3.96 7.96
CA GLN A 57 -7.14 -3.54 7.86
C GLN A 57 -8.07 -4.73 7.59
N GLN A 58 -7.68 -5.65 6.70
CA GLN A 58 -8.45 -6.87 6.42
C GLN A 58 -8.58 -7.75 7.68
N VAL A 59 -7.48 -7.93 8.42
CA VAL A 59 -7.47 -8.72 9.66
C VAL A 59 -8.34 -8.07 10.75
N GLU A 60 -8.29 -6.75 10.91
CA GLU A 60 -9.15 -6.01 11.83
C GLU A 60 -10.64 -6.15 11.45
N GLN A 61 -10.96 -6.09 10.17
CA GLN A 61 -12.31 -6.27 9.68
C GLN A 61 -12.87 -7.68 9.97
N VAL A 62 -12.06 -8.71 9.74
CA VAL A 62 -12.44 -10.10 10.07
C VAL A 62 -12.67 -10.27 11.58
N GLN A 63 -11.78 -9.73 12.41
CA GLN A 63 -11.95 -9.77 13.87
C GLN A 63 -13.25 -9.07 14.32
N ASN A 64 -13.55 -7.91 13.75
CA ASN A 64 -14.78 -7.18 14.05
C ASN A 64 -16.03 -7.97 13.64
N ALA A 65 -16.01 -8.62 12.48
CA ALA A 65 -17.09 -9.48 12.03
C ALA A 65 -17.30 -10.69 12.96
N LEU A 66 -16.22 -11.36 13.37
CA LEU A 66 -16.28 -12.48 14.30
C LEU A 66 -16.81 -12.06 15.68
N THR A 67 -16.37 -10.93 16.20
CA THR A 67 -16.85 -10.38 17.49
C THR A 67 -18.35 -10.09 17.45
N ARG A 68 -18.84 -9.54 16.34
CA ARG A 68 -20.27 -9.29 16.13
C ARG A 68 -21.08 -10.58 16.04
N LEU A 69 -20.56 -11.59 15.35
CA LEU A 69 -21.20 -12.89 15.26
C LEU A 69 -21.31 -13.57 16.63
N ASP A 70 -20.26 -13.53 17.43
CA ASP A 70 -20.24 -14.06 18.80
C ASP A 70 -21.29 -13.36 19.69
N ALA A 71 -21.34 -12.03 19.65
CA ALA A 71 -22.35 -11.27 20.38
C ALA A 71 -23.78 -11.64 19.95
N HIS A 72 -24.02 -11.85 18.65
CA HIS A 72 -25.32 -12.26 18.13
C HIS A 72 -25.70 -13.69 18.58
N MET A 73 -24.76 -14.62 18.60
CA MET A 73 -24.98 -15.97 19.14
C MET A 73 -25.31 -15.91 20.64
N GLY A 74 -24.62 -15.07 21.41
CA GLY A 74 -24.92 -14.84 22.82
C GLY A 74 -26.35 -14.32 23.05
N GLN A 75 -26.79 -13.35 22.23
CA GLN A 75 -28.17 -12.87 22.25
C GLN A 75 -29.16 -13.99 21.93
N MET A 76 -28.90 -14.79 20.90
CA MET A 76 -29.78 -15.89 20.51
C MET A 76 -29.92 -16.94 21.63
N VAL A 77 -28.83 -17.29 22.31
CA VAL A 77 -28.85 -18.21 23.46
C VAL A 77 -29.69 -17.64 24.61
N GLU A 78 -29.55 -16.35 24.91
CA GLU A 78 -30.31 -15.70 25.97
C GLU A 78 -31.81 -15.65 25.63
N MET A 79 -32.16 -15.37 24.38
CA MET A 79 -33.54 -15.40 23.89
C MET A 79 -34.15 -16.80 23.99
N MET A 80 -33.39 -17.85 23.68
CA MET A 80 -33.85 -19.23 23.87
C MET A 80 -34.10 -19.57 25.34
N ARG A 81 -33.30 -19.01 26.26
CA ARG A 81 -33.48 -19.19 27.70
C ARG A 81 -34.69 -18.44 28.25
N SER A 82 -34.87 -17.18 27.84
CA SER A 82 -35.95 -16.32 28.31
C SER A 82 -37.31 -16.63 27.64
N ARG A 83 -37.31 -17.35 26.51
CA ARG A 83 -38.45 -17.53 25.59
C ARG A 83 -39.02 -16.21 25.06
N ASP A 84 -38.25 -15.14 25.14
CA ASP A 84 -38.61 -13.84 24.61
C ASP A 84 -37.90 -13.62 23.27
N PHE A 85 -38.69 -13.55 22.19
CA PHE A 85 -38.20 -13.38 20.83
C PHE A 85 -38.44 -11.97 20.28
N SER A 86 -38.96 -11.05 21.10
CA SER A 86 -39.42 -9.73 20.66
C SER A 86 -38.29 -8.81 20.13
N ASN A 87 -37.05 -9.03 20.57
CA ASN A 87 -35.88 -8.21 20.23
C ASN A 87 -34.80 -8.94 19.40
N ALA A 88 -35.17 -9.96 18.61
CA ALA A 88 -34.20 -10.62 17.71
C ALA A 88 -33.74 -9.64 16.62
N ALA A 89 -32.54 -9.08 16.78
CA ALA A 89 -31.86 -8.43 15.67
C ALA A 89 -31.60 -9.49 14.58
N SER A 90 -31.88 -9.17 13.31
CA SER A 90 -31.69 -10.14 12.24
C SER A 90 -30.20 -10.33 11.97
N ILE A 91 -29.76 -11.56 11.70
CA ILE A 91 -28.41 -11.81 11.21
C ILE A 91 -28.15 -11.08 9.89
N LYS A 92 -29.20 -10.82 9.11
CA LYS A 92 -29.15 -10.01 7.89
C LYS A 92 -28.67 -8.58 8.19
N ASP A 93 -29.11 -7.99 9.30
CA ASP A 93 -28.71 -6.63 9.69
C ASP A 93 -27.23 -6.60 10.10
N HIS A 94 -26.72 -7.68 10.71
CA HIS A 94 -25.31 -7.81 11.05
C HIS A 94 -24.44 -7.94 9.80
N ILE A 95 -24.89 -8.73 8.81
CA ILE A 95 -24.22 -8.87 7.51
C ILE A 95 -24.21 -7.53 6.75
N GLU A 96 -25.30 -6.78 6.76
CA GLU A 96 -25.38 -5.46 6.14
C GLU A 96 -24.44 -4.44 6.82
N GLN A 97 -24.33 -4.48 8.15
CA GLN A 97 -23.38 -3.63 8.87
C GLN A 97 -21.92 -3.98 8.56
N ILE A 98 -21.60 -5.26 8.33
CA ILE A 98 -20.26 -5.66 7.84
C ILE A 98 -20.03 -5.09 6.44
N TYR A 99 -21.05 -5.11 5.58
CA TYR A 99 -20.98 -4.53 4.23
C TYR A 99 -20.75 -3.02 4.22
N GLN A 100 -21.33 -2.28 5.17
CA GLN A 100 -21.09 -0.84 5.33
C GLN A 100 -19.66 -0.51 5.71
N GLY A 101 -18.93 -1.45 6.34
CA GLY A 101 -17.53 -1.29 6.71
C GLY A 101 -16.53 -1.53 5.58
N TYR A 102 -16.96 -2.00 4.40
CA TYR A 102 -16.07 -2.17 3.26
C TYR A 102 -15.70 -0.82 2.64
N VAL A 103 -14.41 -0.63 2.40
CA VAL A 103 -13.90 0.60 1.76
C VAL A 103 -13.57 0.33 0.28
N MET A 104 -13.24 -0.92 -0.07
CA MET A 104 -12.82 -1.31 -1.41
C MET A 104 -13.92 -2.03 -2.20
N ASP A 105 -13.94 -1.83 -3.52
CA ASP A 105 -14.89 -2.50 -4.42
C ASP A 105 -14.63 -4.01 -4.47
N HIS A 106 -13.37 -4.44 -4.44
CA HIS A 106 -13.03 -5.86 -4.32
C HIS A 106 -13.72 -6.56 -3.13
N GLN A 107 -13.76 -5.91 -1.97
CA GLN A 107 -14.39 -6.49 -0.77
C GLN A 107 -15.91 -6.62 -0.95
N ARG A 108 -16.54 -5.63 -1.57
CA ARG A 108 -17.96 -5.62 -1.88
C ARG A 108 -18.33 -6.71 -2.88
N ASP A 109 -17.49 -6.93 -3.90
CA ASP A 109 -17.67 -7.97 -4.90
C ASP A 109 -17.53 -9.37 -4.31
N VAL A 110 -16.51 -9.62 -3.48
CA VAL A 110 -16.35 -10.90 -2.77
C VAL A 110 -17.56 -11.17 -1.88
N HIS A 111 -18.03 -10.16 -1.15
CA HIS A 111 -19.21 -10.26 -0.31
C HIS A 111 -20.50 -10.54 -1.10
N ALA A 112 -20.72 -9.83 -2.21
CA ALA A 112 -21.86 -10.06 -3.09
C ALA A 112 -21.81 -11.47 -3.72
N THR A 113 -20.61 -11.96 -4.05
CA THR A 113 -20.42 -13.32 -4.57
C THR A 113 -20.74 -14.36 -3.51
N ALA A 114 -20.28 -14.16 -2.27
CA ALA A 114 -20.57 -15.06 -1.15
C ALA A 114 -22.07 -15.12 -0.79
N LEU A 115 -22.80 -14.01 -0.97
CA LEU A 115 -24.25 -13.94 -0.80
C LEU A 115 -25.05 -14.41 -2.03
N GLY A 116 -24.39 -14.75 -3.14
CA GLY A 116 -25.04 -15.10 -4.40
C GLY A 116 -25.78 -13.94 -5.07
N THR A 117 -25.45 -12.70 -4.71
CA THR A 117 -26.06 -11.47 -5.24
C THR A 117 -25.19 -10.79 -6.31
N ALA A 118 -24.01 -11.34 -6.61
CA ALA A 118 -23.11 -10.80 -7.62
C ALA A 118 -23.71 -10.84 -9.04
N HIS A 119 -23.62 -9.71 -9.75
CA HIS A 119 -23.93 -9.62 -11.16
C HIS A 119 -22.68 -10.02 -11.98
N PRO A 120 -22.76 -11.01 -12.90
CA PRO A 120 -21.59 -11.63 -13.51
C PRO A 120 -20.71 -10.69 -14.36
N GLU A 121 -21.18 -9.49 -14.74
CA GLU A 121 -20.42 -8.57 -15.59
C GLU A 121 -19.46 -7.61 -14.83
N ARG A 122 -19.59 -7.44 -13.51
CA ARG A 122 -18.75 -6.46 -12.76
C ARG A 122 -17.38 -6.98 -12.35
N GLY A 123 -17.26 -8.26 -12.01
CA GLY A 123 -16.04 -8.85 -11.44
C GLY A 123 -14.83 -8.89 -12.38
N ALA A 124 -15.04 -8.88 -13.71
CA ALA A 124 -13.95 -8.90 -14.70
C ALA A 124 -13.39 -7.51 -15.04
N ALA A 125 -14.20 -6.45 -14.85
CA ALA A 125 -13.80 -5.08 -15.18
C ALA A 125 -13.06 -4.40 -14.00
N LEU A 126 -13.41 -4.73 -12.75
CA LEU A 126 -12.84 -4.13 -11.55
C LEU A 126 -11.47 -4.70 -11.14
N GLN A 127 -11.18 -5.99 -11.42
CA GLN A 127 -9.84 -6.56 -11.19
C GLN A 127 -8.72 -5.85 -11.99
N LYS A 128 -9.09 -5.10 -13.04
CA LYS A 128 -8.14 -4.37 -13.91
C LYS A 128 -7.97 -2.91 -13.50
N ILE A 129 -8.79 -2.39 -12.59
CA ILE A 129 -8.84 -0.98 -12.20
C ILE A 129 -8.89 -0.87 -10.67
N GLU A 130 -8.02 -1.57 -9.96
CA GLU A 130 -7.56 -1.09 -8.65
C GLU A 130 -6.08 -0.75 -8.83
N LEU A 131 -5.85 0.42 -9.42
CA LEU A 131 -4.55 1.08 -9.34
C LEU A 131 -4.45 1.57 -7.89
N PHE A 132 -3.55 0.96 -7.13
CA PHE A 132 -3.16 1.41 -5.79
C PHE A 132 -2.74 2.89 -5.80
#